data_AF-A0A2E1UAU7-F1
#
_entry.id   AF-A0A2E1UAU7-F1
#
_cell.length_a   1.000
_cell.length_b   1.000
_cell.length_c   1.000
_cell.angle_alpha   90.00
_cell.angle_beta   90.00
_cell.angle_gamma   90.00
#
_symmetry.space_group_name_H-M   'P 1'
#
loop_
_entity.id
_entity.type
_entity.pdbx_description
1 polymer ?
#
loop_
_entity_poly.entity_id
_entity_poly.type
_entity_poly.pdbx_seq_one_letter_code
_entity_poly.pdbx_strand_id
1 'polypeptide(L)'
;MFADRVKIFCRAGRGGDGSSSMRREKFVPKGGPDGGDGGRGGSVWLVADASLNEFSHLMHRPHLRAAHGAHGGGRDCFGASAEDLEVLVPVGTIVRDDQGQQLADLVEVGQRYEAAKGGRGGLGNLHFVSATNQAPTECTPGEPGEERELDLELQLIADCGLVGLPNAGKSTFLAQATSADPRIADYPFTTLSPHLGVAVLGGDRRLVLADIPGLIEGAADGAGLGHDFLRHVARTRVLIHVVDLDPPGGNAAESHRTILGELQAFDAELASRPRILFVNKADLIPEELRADMVEELRSALGSTMEATVVLGSSATGEGVRDVLEACWPLLERQPDQGWSVNPE
;
A
#
# COMPACT_ATOMS: atom_id res chain seq x y z
N MET A 1 -14.04 -4.65 10.98
CA MET A 1 -12.79 -4.37 11.72
C MET A 1 -11.74 -4.13 10.65
N PHE A 2 -11.22 -2.91 10.54
CA PHE A 2 -10.16 -2.58 9.58
C PHE A 2 -8.90 -3.34 10.01
N ALA A 3 -8.23 -3.98 9.06
CA ALA A 3 -7.02 -4.76 9.33
C ALA A 3 -5.91 -4.19 8.45
N ASP A 4 -5.02 -3.43 9.08
CA ASP A 4 -3.81 -2.85 8.51
C ASP A 4 -2.61 -3.81 8.60
N ARG A 5 -2.69 -4.82 9.46
CA ARG A 5 -1.71 -5.90 9.56
C ARG A 5 -2.39 -7.26 9.53
N VAL A 6 -1.80 -8.21 8.80
CA VAL A 6 -2.25 -9.60 8.79
C VAL A 6 -1.08 -10.55 8.68
N LYS A 7 -1.14 -11.68 9.41
CA LYS A 7 -0.25 -12.81 9.20
C LYS A 7 -0.88 -13.77 8.21
N ILE A 8 -0.16 -14.10 7.15
CA ILE A 8 -0.60 -15.09 6.16
C ILE A 8 0.37 -16.26 6.10
N PHE A 9 -0.19 -17.43 5.83
CA PHE A 9 0.55 -18.67 5.65
C PHE A 9 0.46 -19.07 4.19
N CYS A 10 1.55 -18.86 3.46
CA CYS A 10 1.64 -19.19 2.05
C CYS A 10 2.22 -20.60 1.89
N ARG A 11 1.49 -21.45 1.17
CA ARG A 11 1.95 -22.78 0.78
C ARG A 11 1.83 -22.95 -0.72
N ALA A 12 2.97 -23.04 -1.38
CA ALA A 12 3.00 -23.32 -2.80
C ALA A 12 2.66 -24.79 -3.10
N GLY A 13 2.34 -25.05 -4.36
CA GLY A 13 2.08 -26.39 -4.84
C GLY A 13 3.35 -27.24 -4.87
N ARG A 14 3.27 -28.49 -4.39
CA ARG A 14 4.24 -29.53 -4.72
C ARG A 14 4.24 -29.80 -6.24
N GLY A 15 5.41 -30.07 -6.81
CA GLY A 15 5.51 -30.61 -8.16
C GLY A 15 4.96 -32.04 -8.23
N GLY A 16 4.47 -32.43 -9.40
CA GLY A 16 4.05 -33.80 -9.65
C GLY A 16 5.24 -34.75 -9.66
N ASP A 17 5.04 -36.01 -9.28
CA ASP A 17 6.08 -37.04 -9.38
C ASP A 17 6.28 -37.48 -10.84
N GLY A 18 7.53 -37.76 -11.22
CA GLY A 18 7.84 -38.41 -12.49
C GLY A 18 7.38 -39.86 -12.50
N SER A 19 7.04 -40.38 -13.67
CA SER A 19 6.57 -41.76 -13.82
C SER A 19 7.71 -42.71 -14.18
N SER A 20 7.71 -43.89 -13.58
CA SER A 20 8.50 -45.03 -14.07
C SER A 20 7.56 -45.96 -14.84
N SER A 21 7.60 -45.86 -16.18
CA SER A 21 6.73 -46.65 -17.06
C SER A 21 7.51 -47.23 -18.23
N MET A 22 7.04 -48.38 -18.72
CA MET A 22 7.62 -49.07 -19.87
C MET A 22 6.51 -49.36 -20.88
N ARG A 23 6.81 -49.15 -22.17
CA ARG A 23 5.86 -49.42 -23.25
C ARG A 23 5.51 -50.90 -23.28
N ARG A 24 4.21 -51.20 -23.39
CA ARG A 24 3.69 -52.56 -23.50
C ARG A 24 2.81 -52.68 -24.74
N GLU A 25 3.30 -53.44 -25.72
CA GLU A 25 2.60 -53.72 -26.98
C GLU A 25 2.59 -55.22 -27.25
N LYS A 26 1.49 -55.71 -27.85
CA LYS A 26 1.24 -57.16 -28.05
C LYS A 26 2.34 -57.89 -28.82
N PHE A 27 3.08 -57.18 -29.67
CA PHE A 27 4.13 -57.76 -30.53
C PHE A 27 5.55 -57.25 -30.21
N VAL A 28 5.71 -56.49 -29.12
CA VAL A 28 7.01 -55.95 -28.70
C VAL A 28 7.40 -56.58 -27.36
N PRO A 29 8.34 -57.55 -27.34
CA PRO A 29 8.70 -58.26 -26.12
C PRO A 29 9.32 -57.38 -25.02
N LYS A 30 10.02 -56.30 -25.39
CA LYS A 30 10.64 -55.33 -24.48
C LYS A 30 10.47 -53.91 -25.05
N GLY A 31 9.41 -53.22 -24.63
CA GLY A 31 9.25 -51.81 -24.95
C GLY A 31 10.25 -50.96 -24.17
N GLY A 32 10.66 -49.83 -24.77
CA GLY A 32 11.48 -48.84 -24.09
C GLY A 32 10.71 -48.10 -22.99
N PRO A 33 11.39 -47.24 -22.22
CA PRO A 33 10.75 -46.39 -21.23
C PRO A 33 9.76 -45.42 -21.88
N ASP A 34 8.67 -45.11 -21.18
CA ASP A 34 7.63 -44.15 -21.59
C ASP A 34 7.01 -43.41 -20.41
N GLY A 35 7.69 -43.34 -19.27
CA GLY A 35 7.26 -42.54 -18.14
C GLY A 35 7.58 -41.07 -18.34
N GLY A 36 6.55 -40.24 -18.39
CA GLY A 36 6.66 -38.78 -18.49
C GLY A 36 6.98 -38.12 -17.14
N ASP A 37 7.38 -36.85 -17.22
CA ASP A 37 7.68 -36.02 -16.04
C ASP A 37 6.41 -35.52 -15.36
N GLY A 38 6.54 -35.17 -14.09
CA GLY A 38 5.50 -34.44 -13.37
C GLY A 38 5.45 -32.96 -13.75
N GLY A 39 4.28 -32.35 -13.57
CA GLY A 39 4.07 -30.92 -13.79
C GLY A 39 4.61 -30.06 -12.64
N ARG A 40 4.86 -28.78 -12.90
CA ARG A 40 5.25 -27.82 -11.86
C ARG A 40 4.07 -27.54 -10.92
N GLY A 41 4.33 -27.38 -9.62
CA GLY A 41 3.35 -26.86 -8.68
C GLY A 41 3.08 -25.36 -8.89
N GLY A 42 1.87 -24.90 -8.55
CA GLY A 42 1.52 -23.49 -8.59
C GLY A 42 2.27 -22.70 -7.52
N SER A 43 2.61 -21.45 -7.82
CA SER A 43 3.22 -20.51 -6.86
C SER A 43 2.17 -19.61 -6.24
N VAL A 44 2.49 -19.00 -5.10
CA VAL A 44 1.66 -17.97 -4.47
C VAL A 44 2.28 -16.61 -4.77
N TRP A 45 1.50 -15.73 -5.38
CA TRP A 45 1.88 -14.37 -5.70
C TRP A 45 1.04 -13.38 -4.91
N LEU A 46 1.70 -12.37 -4.33
CA LEU A 46 1.02 -11.17 -3.87
C LEU A 46 1.01 -10.16 -5.01
N VAL A 47 -0.14 -9.52 -5.26
CA VAL A 47 -0.32 -8.55 -6.33
C VAL A 47 -0.95 -7.29 -5.76
N ALA A 48 -0.27 -6.15 -5.93
CA ALA A 48 -0.79 -4.87 -5.47
C ALA A 48 -1.98 -4.40 -6.32
N ASP A 49 -3.07 -4.02 -5.66
CA ASP A 49 -4.32 -3.61 -6.29
C ASP A 49 -4.87 -2.34 -5.62
N ALA A 50 -5.11 -1.29 -6.40
CA ALA A 50 -5.60 0.00 -5.91
C ALA A 50 -7.07 -0.02 -5.44
N SER A 51 -7.83 -1.07 -5.78
CA SER A 51 -9.22 -1.20 -5.32
C SER A 51 -9.30 -1.64 -3.85
N LEU A 52 -8.21 -2.16 -3.29
CA LEU A 52 -8.11 -2.62 -1.90
C LEU A 52 -7.46 -1.56 -1.02
N ASN A 53 -8.02 -1.37 0.18
CA ASN A 53 -7.53 -0.40 1.17
C ASN A 53 -7.21 -1.04 2.54
N GLU A 54 -7.49 -2.34 2.71
CA GLU A 54 -7.31 -3.09 3.97
C GLU A 54 -7.15 -4.59 3.70
N PHE A 55 -6.76 -5.37 4.72
CA PHE A 55 -6.58 -6.83 4.65
C PHE A 55 -7.74 -7.66 5.22
N SER A 56 -8.93 -7.07 5.37
CA SER A 56 -10.07 -7.74 6.00
C SER A 56 -10.46 -9.06 5.30
N HIS A 57 -10.25 -9.17 3.98
CA HIS A 57 -10.47 -10.40 3.22
C HIS A 57 -9.49 -11.53 3.56
N LEU A 58 -8.26 -11.19 3.97
CA LEU A 58 -7.22 -12.17 4.31
C LEU A 58 -7.34 -12.67 5.76
N MET A 59 -7.90 -11.86 6.66
CA MET A 59 -8.14 -12.24 8.06
C MET A 59 -9.01 -13.49 8.20
N HIS A 60 -10.00 -13.66 7.34
CA HIS A 60 -10.90 -14.82 7.37
C HIS A 60 -10.30 -16.06 6.69
N ARG A 61 -9.26 -15.89 5.86
CA ARG A 61 -8.61 -16.96 5.10
C ARG A 61 -7.09 -16.78 5.07
N PRO A 62 -6.40 -16.86 6.23
CA PRO A 62 -4.97 -16.60 6.32
C PRO A 62 -4.12 -17.69 5.66
N HIS A 63 -4.67 -18.87 5.42
CA HIS A 63 -3.99 -19.97 4.72
C HIS A 63 -4.22 -19.90 3.22
N LEU A 64 -3.16 -19.55 2.49
CA LEU A 64 -3.14 -19.41 1.04
C LEU A 64 -2.42 -20.63 0.45
N ARG A 65 -3.11 -21.41 -0.36
CA ARG A 65 -2.59 -22.68 -0.90
C ARG A 65 -2.71 -22.73 -2.42
N ALA A 66 -1.60 -22.83 -3.11
CA ALA A 66 -1.58 -23.04 -4.56
C ALA A 66 -1.76 -24.53 -4.93
N ALA A 67 -2.20 -24.77 -6.17
CA ALA A 67 -2.49 -26.12 -6.65
C ALA A 67 -1.21 -26.96 -6.87
N HIS A 68 -1.31 -28.28 -6.70
CA HIS A 68 -0.21 -29.21 -6.96
C HIS A 68 -0.09 -29.53 -8.46
N GLY A 69 1.14 -29.72 -8.93
CA GLY A 69 1.39 -30.22 -10.29
C GLY A 69 0.90 -31.65 -10.45
N ALA A 70 0.41 -32.00 -11.64
CA ALA A 70 -0.05 -33.36 -11.90
C ALA A 70 1.13 -34.32 -12.05
N HIS A 71 0.95 -35.58 -11.65
CA HIS A 71 1.96 -36.61 -11.85
C HIS A 71 2.17 -36.92 -13.34
N GLY A 72 3.38 -37.33 -13.69
CA GLY A 72 3.66 -37.95 -14.97
C GLY A 72 2.97 -39.32 -15.07
N GLY A 73 2.65 -39.73 -16.29
CA GLY A 73 2.06 -41.03 -16.60
C GLY A 73 2.92 -41.84 -17.57
N GLY A 74 2.50 -43.08 -17.82
CA GLY A 74 3.03 -43.86 -18.94
C GLY A 74 2.58 -43.30 -20.29
N ARG A 75 3.07 -43.90 -21.38
CA ARG A 75 2.78 -43.49 -22.77
C ARG A 75 3.22 -42.06 -23.08
N ASP A 76 4.39 -41.67 -22.59
CA ASP A 76 4.98 -40.33 -22.74
C ASP A 76 4.04 -39.21 -22.24
N CYS A 77 3.23 -39.50 -21.22
CA CYS A 77 2.26 -38.55 -20.68
C CYS A 77 2.92 -37.66 -19.62
N PHE A 78 3.14 -36.39 -19.95
CA PHE A 78 3.68 -35.40 -19.02
C PHE A 78 2.57 -34.79 -18.16
N GLY A 79 2.87 -34.59 -16.88
CA GLY A 79 1.96 -33.97 -15.93
C GLY A 79 1.73 -32.49 -16.24
N ALA A 80 0.47 -32.05 -16.17
CA ALA A 80 0.11 -30.64 -16.30
C ALA A 80 0.68 -29.80 -15.14
N SER A 81 1.21 -28.63 -15.48
CA SER A 81 1.58 -27.62 -14.47
C SER A 81 0.33 -27.05 -13.82
N ALA A 82 0.40 -26.80 -12.52
CA ALA A 82 -0.66 -26.17 -11.76
C ALA A 82 -0.72 -24.66 -12.01
N GLU A 83 -1.93 -24.12 -11.88
CA GLU A 83 -2.17 -22.68 -11.88
C GLU A 83 -1.60 -22.05 -10.61
N ASP A 84 -1.04 -20.85 -10.78
CA ASP A 84 -0.56 -20.03 -9.67
C ASP A 84 -1.75 -19.43 -8.91
N LEU A 85 -1.57 -19.20 -7.60
CA LEU A 85 -2.54 -18.48 -6.77
C LEU A 85 -2.11 -17.01 -6.66
N GLU A 86 -2.88 -16.12 -7.27
CA GLU A 86 -2.71 -14.67 -7.12
C GLU A 86 -3.58 -14.15 -5.98
N VAL A 87 -2.97 -13.40 -5.06
CA VAL A 87 -3.61 -12.85 -3.88
C VAL A 87 -3.45 -11.35 -3.90
N LEU A 88 -4.59 -10.67 -4.03
CA LEU A 88 -4.63 -9.21 -4.09
C LEU A 88 -4.36 -8.61 -2.71
N VAL A 89 -3.49 -7.61 -2.68
CA VAL A 89 -3.13 -6.82 -1.50
C VAL A 89 -3.22 -5.33 -1.84
N PRO A 90 -3.52 -4.44 -0.88
CA PRO A 90 -3.49 -2.99 -1.11
C PRO A 90 -2.11 -2.52 -1.58
N VAL A 91 -2.09 -1.44 -2.36
CA VAL A 91 -0.86 -0.70 -2.66
C VAL A 91 -0.29 -0.12 -1.36
N GLY A 92 1.04 -0.11 -1.21
CA GLY A 92 1.74 0.25 0.02
C GLY A 92 1.89 -0.91 1.01
N THR A 93 1.69 -2.16 0.54
CA THR A 93 1.90 -3.34 1.37
C THR A 93 3.39 -3.66 1.51
N ILE A 94 3.89 -3.60 2.74
CA ILE A 94 5.17 -4.18 3.11
C ILE A 94 4.99 -5.66 3.44
N VAL A 95 5.88 -6.47 2.87
CA VAL A 95 5.97 -7.91 3.14
C VAL A 95 7.19 -8.18 4.01
N ARG A 96 6.98 -8.73 5.20
CA ARG A 96 8.05 -9.18 6.11
C ARG A 96 8.01 -10.69 6.31
N ASP A 97 9.17 -11.27 6.61
CA ASP A 97 9.24 -12.65 7.11
C ASP A 97 8.85 -12.74 8.60
N ASP A 98 8.90 -13.96 9.14
CA ASP A 98 8.65 -14.26 10.54
C ASP A 98 9.69 -13.64 11.50
N GLN A 99 10.87 -13.27 10.98
CA GLN A 99 11.94 -12.59 11.71
C GLN A 99 11.81 -11.05 11.67
N GLY A 100 10.83 -10.53 10.93
CA GLY A 100 10.59 -9.10 10.76
C GLY A 100 11.48 -8.43 9.70
N GLN A 101 12.30 -9.21 8.97
CA GLN A 101 13.07 -8.70 7.83
C GLN A 101 12.11 -8.36 6.70
N GLN A 102 12.26 -7.15 6.15
CA GLN A 102 11.49 -6.71 4.99
C GLN A 102 11.98 -7.44 3.75
N LEU A 103 11.08 -8.17 3.10
CA LEU A 103 11.36 -8.92 1.88
C LEU A 103 10.96 -8.13 0.62
N ALA A 104 9.85 -7.39 0.69
CA ALA A 104 9.34 -6.61 -0.42
C ALA A 104 8.50 -5.42 0.06
N ASP A 105 8.38 -4.44 -0.82
CA ASP A 105 7.50 -3.28 -0.69
C ASP A 105 6.72 -3.12 -2.00
N LEU A 106 5.39 -3.21 -1.92
CA LEU A 106 4.49 -3.24 -3.07
C LEU A 106 3.83 -1.87 -3.25
N VAL A 107 4.54 -0.96 -3.93
CA VAL A 107 4.19 0.46 -4.06
C VAL A 107 3.50 0.81 -5.38
N GLU A 108 3.57 -0.05 -6.39
CA GLU A 108 2.94 0.19 -7.70
C GLU A 108 1.74 -0.74 -7.94
N VAL A 109 0.71 -0.21 -8.63
CA VAL A 109 -0.45 -1.02 -9.03
C VAL A 109 -0.01 -2.12 -9.98
N GLY A 110 -0.41 -3.36 -9.68
CA GLY A 110 -0.04 -4.55 -10.44
C GLY A 110 1.37 -5.07 -10.14
N GLN A 111 2.13 -4.45 -9.22
CA GLN A 111 3.41 -4.98 -8.77
C GLN A 111 3.21 -6.34 -8.10
N ARG A 112 4.08 -7.30 -8.43
CA ARG A 112 3.97 -8.69 -7.99
C ARG A 112 5.16 -9.11 -7.12
N TYR A 113 4.89 -9.88 -6.08
CA TYR A 113 5.91 -10.52 -5.25
C TYR A 113 5.65 -12.02 -5.11
N GLU A 114 6.67 -12.84 -5.37
CA GLU A 114 6.59 -14.31 -5.23
C GLU A 114 6.67 -14.67 -3.73
N ALA A 115 5.52 -14.83 -3.09
CA ALA A 115 5.44 -15.14 -1.66
C ALA A 115 5.91 -16.57 -1.34
N ALA A 116 5.56 -17.52 -2.19
CA ALA A 116 6.02 -18.90 -2.08
C ALA A 116 6.13 -19.55 -3.45
N LYS A 117 7.32 -20.10 -3.75
CA LYS A 117 7.61 -20.71 -5.05
C LYS A 117 7.10 -22.14 -5.15
N GLY A 118 6.46 -22.45 -6.28
CA GLY A 118 6.00 -23.78 -6.63
C GLY A 118 7.14 -24.78 -6.84
N GLY A 119 6.94 -26.01 -6.35
CA GLY A 119 7.88 -27.10 -6.48
C GLY A 119 8.04 -27.55 -7.93
N ARG A 120 9.25 -27.95 -8.30
CA ARG A 120 9.53 -28.49 -9.63
C ARG A 120 8.95 -29.89 -9.80
N GLY A 121 8.52 -30.19 -11.02
CA GLY A 121 8.10 -31.54 -11.39
C GLY A 121 9.24 -32.54 -11.33
N GLY A 122 8.92 -33.76 -10.92
CA GLY A 122 9.86 -34.89 -10.91
C GLY A 122 10.09 -35.43 -12.31
N LEU A 123 11.27 -35.98 -12.54
CA LEU A 123 11.70 -36.54 -13.82
C LEU A 123 11.21 -37.97 -13.96
N GLY A 124 10.56 -38.28 -15.07
CA GLY A 124 10.18 -39.64 -15.45
C GLY A 124 11.39 -40.45 -15.90
N ASN A 125 11.20 -41.76 -16.08
CA ASN A 125 12.31 -42.64 -16.47
C ASN A 125 12.85 -42.37 -17.88
N LEU A 126 12.09 -41.70 -18.74
CA LEU A 126 12.57 -41.20 -20.03
C LEU A 126 13.82 -40.31 -19.90
N HIS A 127 13.92 -39.51 -18.83
CA HIS A 127 15.04 -38.58 -18.62
C HIS A 127 16.35 -39.27 -18.25
N PHE A 128 16.32 -40.53 -17.81
CA PHE A 128 17.49 -41.28 -17.37
C PHE A 128 18.05 -42.22 -18.45
N VAL A 129 17.52 -42.14 -19.67
CA VAL A 129 17.99 -42.94 -20.81
C VAL A 129 19.41 -42.51 -21.20
N SER A 130 20.31 -43.47 -21.32
CA SER A 130 21.69 -43.24 -21.73
C SER A 130 22.19 -44.38 -22.61
N ALA A 131 23.33 -44.17 -23.30
CA ALA A 131 23.94 -45.20 -24.16
C ALA A 131 24.15 -46.53 -23.42
N THR A 132 24.47 -46.49 -22.12
CA THR A 132 24.72 -47.64 -21.25
C THR A 132 23.47 -48.16 -20.53
N ASN A 133 22.41 -47.34 -20.39
CA ASN A 133 21.15 -47.73 -19.76
C ASN A 133 19.95 -47.35 -20.63
N GLN A 134 19.50 -48.29 -21.47
CA GLN A 134 18.41 -48.09 -22.43
C GLN A 134 17.00 -48.31 -21.83
N ALA A 135 16.91 -48.89 -20.63
CA ALA A 135 15.65 -49.18 -19.95
C ALA A 135 15.72 -48.82 -18.46
N PRO A 136 15.98 -47.54 -18.12
CA PRO A 136 15.98 -47.07 -16.74
C PRO A 136 14.60 -47.26 -16.10
N THR A 137 14.61 -47.66 -14.84
CA THR A 137 13.40 -47.71 -13.98
C THR A 137 13.40 -46.59 -12.94
N GLU A 138 14.41 -45.73 -12.96
CA GLU A 138 14.59 -44.60 -12.06
C GLU A 138 13.65 -43.46 -12.45
N CYS A 139 13.04 -42.83 -11.46
CA CYS A 139 12.26 -41.60 -11.60
C CYS A 139 12.47 -40.76 -10.32
N THR A 140 12.31 -39.44 -10.41
CA THR A 140 12.39 -38.58 -9.23
C THR A 140 11.02 -38.13 -8.77
N PRO A 141 10.82 -37.98 -7.44
CA PRO A 141 9.63 -37.35 -6.92
C PRO A 141 9.61 -35.87 -7.29
N GLY A 142 8.42 -35.27 -7.34
CA GLY A 142 8.27 -33.83 -7.45
C GLY A 142 8.74 -33.13 -6.17
N GLU A 143 9.40 -32.00 -6.35
CA GLU A 143 9.93 -31.19 -5.26
C GLU A 143 8.79 -30.60 -4.42
N PRO A 144 8.99 -30.45 -3.10
CA PRO A 144 8.04 -29.71 -2.27
C PRO A 144 7.94 -28.25 -2.74
N GLY A 145 6.73 -27.71 -2.69
CA GLY A 145 6.55 -26.27 -2.80
C GLY A 145 7.06 -25.57 -1.55
N GLU A 146 7.47 -24.32 -1.69
CA GLU A 146 7.87 -23.52 -0.53
C GLU A 146 6.69 -23.24 0.39
N GLU A 147 6.99 -23.18 1.68
CA GLU A 147 6.07 -22.79 2.74
C GLU A 147 6.69 -21.62 3.49
N ARG A 148 5.95 -20.50 3.60
CA ARG A 148 6.40 -19.30 4.32
C ARG A 148 5.25 -18.69 5.12
N GLU A 149 5.55 -18.28 6.34
CA GLU A 149 4.71 -17.33 7.08
C GLU A 149 5.20 -15.92 6.72
N LEU A 150 4.26 -15.04 6.37
CA LEU A 150 4.56 -13.67 6.03
C LEU A 150 3.69 -12.73 6.86
N ASP A 151 4.33 -11.69 7.38
CA ASP A 151 3.67 -10.58 8.04
C ASP A 151 3.46 -9.48 6.99
N LEU A 152 2.19 -9.23 6.65
CA LEU A 152 1.83 -8.12 5.79
C LEU A 152 1.45 -6.93 6.65
N GLU A 153 2.05 -5.79 6.34
CA GLU A 153 1.79 -4.52 6.99
C GLU A 153 1.48 -3.50 5.91
N LEU A 154 0.28 -2.92 5.99
CA LEU A 154 -0.11 -1.82 5.13
C LEU A 154 0.50 -0.59 5.73
N GLN A 155 1.57 -0.10 5.10
CA GLN A 155 2.07 1.21 5.45
C GLN A 155 1.08 2.21 4.88
N LEU A 156 0.20 2.73 5.75
CA LEU A 156 -0.80 3.68 5.33
C LEU A 156 -0.13 4.89 4.69
N ILE A 157 -0.37 5.04 3.40
CA ILE A 157 -0.10 6.25 2.65
C ILE A 157 -1.42 7.03 2.72
N ALA A 158 -1.50 7.99 3.63
CA ALA A 158 -2.51 9.02 3.45
C ALA A 158 -2.10 9.82 2.21
N ASP A 159 -2.95 9.87 1.19
CA ASP A 159 -2.70 10.66 -0.01
C ASP A 159 -2.50 12.14 0.36
N CYS A 160 -3.31 12.63 1.30
CA CYS A 160 -3.23 14.00 1.76
C CYS A 160 -3.18 14.11 3.29
N GLY A 161 -2.30 14.98 3.78
CA GLY A 161 -2.17 15.32 5.19
C GLY A 161 -2.77 16.70 5.50
N LEU A 162 -3.64 16.79 6.50
CA LEU A 162 -4.17 18.06 7.00
C LEU A 162 -3.20 18.66 8.03
N VAL A 163 -2.78 19.91 7.81
CA VAL A 163 -1.92 20.68 8.71
C VAL A 163 -2.54 22.04 9.00
N GLY A 164 -2.27 22.62 10.16
CA GLY A 164 -2.90 23.87 10.60
C GLY A 164 -2.92 24.00 12.12
N LEU A 165 -3.12 25.21 12.61
CA LEU A 165 -3.18 25.48 14.06
C LEU A 165 -4.34 24.71 14.75
N PRO A 166 -4.29 24.56 16.09
CA PRO A 166 -5.46 24.15 16.85
C PRO A 166 -6.68 25.01 16.50
N ASN A 167 -7.86 24.40 16.43
CA ASN A 167 -9.12 25.07 16.08
C ASN A 167 -9.20 25.72 14.68
N ALA A 168 -8.21 25.52 13.80
CA ALA A 168 -8.31 25.95 12.39
C ALA A 168 -9.44 25.23 11.62
N GLY A 169 -9.98 24.14 12.18
CA GLY A 169 -11.08 23.36 11.60
C GLY A 169 -10.63 22.15 10.78
N LYS A 170 -9.45 21.58 11.07
CA LYS A 170 -8.91 20.37 10.43
C LYS A 170 -9.84 19.16 10.58
N SER A 171 -10.23 18.82 11.80
CA SER A 171 -11.10 17.66 12.03
C SER A 171 -12.52 17.87 11.48
N THR A 172 -13.00 19.12 11.47
CA THR A 172 -14.25 19.50 10.79
C THR A 172 -14.12 19.34 9.27
N PHE A 173 -13.00 19.76 8.69
CA PHE A 173 -12.71 19.56 7.26
C PHE A 173 -12.72 18.07 6.93
N LEU A 174 -12.00 17.27 7.72
CA LEU A 174 -11.93 15.82 7.53
C LEU A 174 -13.33 15.21 7.55
N ALA A 175 -14.13 15.49 8.57
CA ALA A 175 -15.50 14.98 8.69
C ALA A 175 -16.39 15.40 7.51
N GLN A 176 -16.25 16.64 7.04
CA GLN A 176 -17.02 17.15 5.91
C GLN A 176 -16.57 16.57 4.56
N ALA A 177 -15.28 16.32 4.39
CA ALA A 177 -14.69 15.76 3.18
C ALA A 177 -15.01 14.27 3.01
N THR A 178 -15.32 13.56 4.10
CA THR A 178 -15.43 12.11 4.12
C THR A 178 -16.89 11.70 4.21
N SER A 179 -17.36 10.87 3.27
CA SER A 179 -18.76 10.41 3.23
C SER A 179 -19.13 9.42 4.36
N ALA A 180 -18.17 9.07 5.21
CA ALA A 180 -18.32 8.24 6.39
C ALA A 180 -17.70 8.96 7.60
N ASP A 181 -18.21 8.68 8.81
CA ASP A 181 -17.60 9.19 10.05
C ASP A 181 -16.08 8.94 10.05
N PRO A 182 -15.24 9.96 10.31
CA PRO A 182 -13.80 9.79 10.47
C PRO A 182 -13.54 8.68 11.47
N ARG A 183 -12.76 7.67 11.06
CA ARG A 183 -12.43 6.56 11.93
C ARG A 183 -11.17 6.93 12.71
N ILE A 184 -11.27 6.85 14.02
CA ILE A 184 -10.10 6.86 14.91
C ILE A 184 -9.33 5.58 14.62
N ALA A 185 -8.09 5.72 14.17
CA ALA A 185 -7.22 4.58 13.92
C ALA A 185 -6.21 4.46 15.07
N ASP A 186 -6.41 3.45 15.92
CA ASP A 186 -5.53 3.16 17.06
C ASP A 186 -4.33 2.37 16.57
N TYR A 187 -3.28 3.09 16.13
CA TYR A 187 -2.05 2.45 15.68
C TYR A 187 -1.19 2.05 16.89
N PRO A 188 -0.59 0.84 16.88
CA PRO A 188 0.19 0.32 18.00
C PRO A 188 1.48 1.11 18.29
N PHE A 189 1.86 2.04 17.42
CA PHE A 189 3.04 2.90 17.50
C PHE A 189 2.70 4.39 17.73
N THR A 190 1.43 4.73 17.96
CA THR A 190 0.99 6.12 18.17
C THR A 190 0.50 6.32 19.60
N THR A 191 0.98 7.36 20.28
CA THR A 191 0.40 7.83 21.54
C THR A 191 -0.88 8.65 21.32
N LEU A 192 -1.09 9.16 20.10
CA LEU A 192 -2.29 9.86 19.64
C LEU A 192 -2.80 9.20 18.35
N SER A 193 -4.00 8.65 18.39
CA SER A 193 -4.65 8.02 17.24
C SER A 193 -5.00 9.08 16.19
N PRO A 194 -4.40 9.08 14.99
CA PRO A 194 -4.75 10.03 13.95
C PRO A 194 -6.16 9.76 13.43
N HIS A 195 -6.86 10.82 13.04
CA HIS A 195 -8.15 10.68 12.37
C HIS A 195 -7.92 10.46 10.88
N LEU A 196 -8.41 9.34 10.37
CA LEU A 196 -8.38 9.04 8.95
C LEU A 196 -9.79 9.08 8.38
N GLY A 197 -9.87 9.46 7.12
CA GLY A 197 -11.11 9.36 6.39
C GLY A 197 -10.89 9.27 4.89
N VAL A 198 -11.86 8.65 4.22
CA VAL A 198 -11.83 8.44 2.78
C VAL A 198 -12.81 9.41 2.11
N ALA A 199 -12.29 10.23 1.21
CA ALA A 199 -13.07 11.15 0.39
C ALA A 199 -13.31 10.56 -1.01
N VAL A 200 -14.52 10.76 -1.55
CA VAL A 200 -14.94 10.25 -2.87
C VAL A 200 -15.17 11.42 -3.81
N LEU A 201 -14.36 11.52 -4.87
CA LEU A 201 -14.40 12.63 -5.85
C LEU A 201 -15.33 12.35 -7.05
N GLY A 202 -15.72 11.10 -7.24
CA GLY A 202 -16.58 10.63 -8.34
C GLY A 202 -15.86 9.67 -9.29
N GLY A 203 -16.62 8.73 -9.87
CA GLY A 203 -16.05 7.55 -10.53
C GLY A 203 -15.37 6.64 -9.51
N ASP A 204 -14.20 6.12 -9.87
CA ASP A 204 -13.37 5.28 -8.99
C ASP A 204 -12.32 6.08 -8.18
N ARG A 205 -12.34 7.42 -8.28
CA ARG A 205 -11.36 8.29 -7.60
C ARG A 205 -11.66 8.40 -6.10
N ARG A 206 -10.71 7.95 -5.28
CA ARG A 206 -10.77 7.97 -3.81
C ARG A 206 -9.49 8.58 -3.26
N LEU A 207 -9.61 9.39 -2.21
CA LEU A 207 -8.48 9.98 -1.49
C LEU A 207 -8.51 9.56 -0.03
N VAL A 208 -7.36 9.14 0.48
CA VAL A 208 -7.14 8.91 1.91
C VAL A 208 -6.62 10.19 2.54
N LEU A 209 -7.39 10.75 3.47
CA LEU A 209 -7.05 11.96 4.21
C LEU A 209 -6.64 11.58 5.63
N ALA A 210 -5.54 12.14 6.11
CA ALA A 210 -5.14 12.06 7.50
C ALA A 210 -5.17 13.45 8.15
N ASP A 211 -5.86 13.58 9.28
CA ASP A 211 -5.59 14.67 10.23
C ASP A 211 -4.26 14.34 10.91
N ILE A 212 -3.27 15.21 10.74
CA ILE A 212 -1.96 15.08 11.41
C ILE A 212 -2.10 15.81 12.75
N PRO A 213 -2.44 15.10 13.84
CA PRO A 213 -2.61 15.76 15.13
C PRO A 213 -1.23 16.15 15.63
N GLY A 214 -1.12 17.33 16.25
CA GLY A 214 -0.02 17.58 17.16
C GLY A 214 1.40 17.57 16.58
N LEU A 215 1.64 18.15 15.40
CA LEU A 215 3.01 18.53 14.98
C LEU A 215 3.74 19.45 15.99
N ILE A 216 3.07 19.94 17.06
CA ILE A 216 3.52 21.11 17.84
C ILE A 216 3.30 21.02 19.37
N GLU A 217 2.51 20.09 19.93
CA GLU A 217 2.29 20.07 21.40
C GLU A 217 3.37 19.29 22.19
N GLY A 218 4.40 18.77 21.52
CA GLY A 218 5.46 18.00 22.20
C GLY A 218 6.83 17.94 21.49
N ALA A 219 6.98 18.57 20.31
CA ALA A 219 8.25 18.58 19.58
C ALA A 219 9.32 19.45 20.28
N ALA A 220 8.90 20.46 21.03
CA ALA A 220 9.82 21.31 21.80
C ALA A 220 10.25 20.71 23.16
N ASP A 221 9.45 19.81 23.74
CA ASP A 221 9.68 19.29 25.12
C ASP A 221 10.18 17.82 25.16
N GLY A 222 10.56 17.24 24.02
CA GLY A 222 11.15 15.89 23.97
C GLY A 222 10.18 14.77 24.39
N ALA A 223 8.88 15.05 24.42
CA ALA A 223 7.85 14.11 24.84
C ALA A 223 7.46 13.17 23.70
N GLY A 224 8.33 12.21 23.38
CA GLY A 224 7.96 10.86 22.94
C GLY A 224 6.88 10.68 21.87
N LEU A 225 6.67 11.62 20.93
CA LEU A 225 5.97 11.32 19.69
C LEU A 225 6.90 10.40 18.90
N GLY A 226 6.61 9.10 18.96
CA GLY A 226 7.47 8.05 18.43
C GLY A 226 7.93 8.38 17.02
N HIS A 227 9.22 8.25 16.78
CA HIS A 227 9.87 8.40 15.47
C HIS A 227 9.12 7.61 14.36
N ASP A 228 8.40 6.55 14.75
CA ASP A 228 7.55 5.74 13.89
C ASP A 228 6.24 6.45 13.44
N PHE A 229 5.47 7.13 14.32
CA PHE A 229 4.29 7.91 13.90
C PHE A 229 4.65 8.95 12.83
N LEU A 230 5.80 9.58 13.05
CA LEU A 230 6.33 10.67 12.25
C LEU A 230 6.77 10.18 10.87
N ARG A 231 7.29 8.95 10.75
CA ARG A 231 7.58 8.29 9.47
C ARG A 231 6.32 8.01 8.65
N HIS A 232 5.17 7.79 9.28
CA HIS A 232 3.90 7.54 8.58
C HIS A 232 3.28 8.83 8.02
N VAL A 233 3.31 9.93 8.80
CA VAL A 233 2.90 11.27 8.33
C VAL A 233 3.79 11.78 7.21
N ALA A 234 5.10 11.49 7.29
CA ALA A 234 6.09 11.78 6.27
C ALA A 234 5.87 11.04 4.95
N ARG A 235 4.78 10.28 4.74
CA ARG A 235 4.41 9.72 3.42
C ARG A 235 3.20 10.37 2.76
N THR A 236 2.68 11.46 3.35
CA THR A 236 1.64 12.27 2.72
C THR A 236 2.13 12.98 1.48
N ARG A 237 1.63 12.63 0.30
CA ARG A 237 2.12 13.18 -0.97
C ARG A 237 1.74 14.65 -1.17
N VAL A 238 0.58 15.04 -0.65
CA VAL A 238 0.08 16.42 -0.71
C VAL A 238 -0.31 16.91 0.68
N LEU A 239 -0.05 18.19 0.97
CA LEU A 239 -0.49 18.83 2.22
C LEU A 239 -1.69 19.74 1.98
N ILE A 240 -2.71 19.60 2.81
CA ILE A 240 -3.84 20.53 2.90
C ILE A 240 -3.60 21.40 4.14
N HIS A 241 -3.19 22.65 3.91
CA HIS A 241 -2.94 23.61 4.97
C HIS A 241 -4.22 24.38 5.28
N VAL A 242 -4.85 24.03 6.39
CA VAL A 242 -6.08 24.65 6.88
C VAL A 242 -5.70 25.85 7.76
N VAL A 243 -6.12 27.04 7.32
CA VAL A 243 -5.89 28.31 8.03
C VAL A 243 -7.23 28.97 8.30
N ASP A 244 -7.46 29.37 9.55
CA ASP A 244 -8.60 30.20 9.91
C ASP A 244 -8.45 31.61 9.30
N LEU A 245 -9.50 32.12 8.65
CA LEU A 245 -9.47 33.46 8.04
C LEU A 245 -9.34 34.56 9.10
N ASP A 246 -9.93 34.39 10.29
CA ASP A 246 -9.89 35.34 11.39
C ASP A 246 -9.54 34.63 12.71
N PRO A 247 -8.29 34.19 12.88
CA PRO A 247 -7.88 33.44 14.05
C PRO A 247 -7.89 34.32 15.31
N PRO A 248 -8.39 33.82 16.45
CA PRO A 248 -8.39 34.59 17.69
C PRO A 248 -6.95 34.91 18.14
N GLY A 249 -6.63 36.21 18.25
CA GLY A 249 -5.35 36.68 18.78
C GLY A 249 -4.22 36.83 17.77
N GLY A 250 -4.51 36.80 16.47
CA GLY A 250 -3.52 37.03 15.40
C GLY A 250 -4.17 37.28 14.05
N ASN A 251 -3.45 36.96 12.97
CA ASN A 251 -3.99 36.96 11.61
C ASN A 251 -3.67 35.66 10.87
N ALA A 252 -4.36 35.42 9.76
CA ALA A 252 -4.18 34.22 8.93
C ALA A 252 -2.73 34.07 8.41
N ALA A 253 -2.05 35.19 8.10
CA ALA A 253 -0.69 35.16 7.58
C ALA A 253 0.34 34.71 8.63
N GLU A 254 0.17 35.14 9.89
CA GLU A 254 0.98 34.66 11.02
C GLU A 254 0.76 33.18 11.27
N SER A 255 -0.51 32.74 11.26
CA SER A 255 -0.86 31.32 11.42
C SER A 255 -0.18 30.46 10.35
N HIS A 256 -0.18 30.93 9.11
CA HIS A 256 0.51 30.26 8.01
C HIS A 256 2.03 30.17 8.23
N ARG A 257 2.68 31.28 8.63
CA ARG A 257 4.13 31.33 8.86
C ARG A 257 4.56 30.42 10.01
N THR A 258 3.76 30.34 11.08
CA THR A 258 4.01 29.46 12.22
C THR A 258 4.06 28.00 11.78
N ILE A 259 3.01 27.52 11.11
CA ILE A 259 2.96 26.13 10.61
C ILE A 259 4.08 25.84 9.61
N LEU A 260 4.42 26.80 8.75
CA LEU A 260 5.52 26.62 7.79
C LEU A 260 6.87 26.47 8.50
N GLY A 261 7.15 27.30 9.52
CA GLY A 261 8.36 27.21 10.31
C GLY A 261 8.47 25.89 11.08
N GLU A 262 7.35 25.39 11.60
CA GLU A 262 7.28 24.09 12.27
C GLU A 262 7.52 22.93 11.31
N LEU A 263 6.90 22.94 10.12
CA LEU A 263 7.13 21.94 9.08
C LEU A 263 8.61 21.91 8.67
N GLN A 264 9.24 23.08 8.49
CA GLN A 264 10.66 23.18 8.14
C GLN A 264 11.59 22.69 9.25
N ALA A 265 11.25 22.97 10.51
CA ALA A 265 12.01 22.49 11.66
C ALA A 265 11.86 20.96 11.86
N PHE A 266 10.72 20.41 11.46
CA PHE A 266 10.40 19.01 11.56
C PHE A 266 11.08 18.18 10.47
N ASP A 267 10.81 18.49 9.19
CA ASP A 267 11.31 17.72 8.06
C ASP A 267 11.31 18.58 6.77
N ALA A 268 12.50 18.75 6.19
CA ALA A 268 12.67 19.59 5.00
C ALA A 268 11.98 19.01 3.75
N GLU A 269 11.85 17.68 3.66
CA GLU A 269 11.18 17.02 2.55
C GLU A 269 9.66 17.26 2.62
N LEU A 270 9.06 17.06 3.80
CA LEU A 270 7.64 17.33 4.06
C LEU A 270 7.29 18.80 3.82
N ALA A 271 8.16 19.73 4.25
CA ALA A 271 7.96 21.15 4.05
C ALA A 271 7.96 21.56 2.56
N SER A 272 8.68 20.80 1.73
CA SER A 272 8.80 21.02 0.28
C SER A 272 7.66 20.43 -0.55
N ARG A 273 6.75 19.66 0.06
CA ARG A 273 5.68 18.99 -0.67
C ARG A 273 4.65 19.96 -1.25
N PRO A 274 3.99 19.58 -2.37
CA PRO A 274 2.87 20.33 -2.92
C PRO A 274 1.83 20.57 -1.85
N ARG A 275 1.37 21.82 -1.76
CA ARG A 275 0.48 22.26 -0.70
C ARG A 275 -0.69 23.04 -1.26
N ILE A 276 -1.88 22.80 -0.70
CA ILE A 276 -3.07 23.60 -0.98
C ILE A 276 -3.40 24.37 0.30
N LEU A 277 -3.60 25.68 0.16
CA LEU A 277 -4.02 26.53 1.28
C LEU A 277 -5.54 26.60 1.28
N PHE A 278 -6.17 25.97 2.27
CA PHE A 278 -7.59 26.08 2.51
C PHE A 278 -7.84 27.14 3.59
N VAL A 279 -8.39 28.27 3.17
CA VAL A 279 -8.76 29.39 4.04
C VAL A 279 -10.18 29.14 4.55
N ASN A 280 -10.25 28.69 5.79
CA ASN A 280 -11.44 28.17 6.44
C ASN A 280 -12.21 29.24 7.22
N LYS A 281 -13.43 28.89 7.64
CA LYS A 281 -14.37 29.73 8.42
C LYS A 281 -14.78 31.03 7.72
N ALA A 282 -14.74 31.05 6.38
CA ALA A 282 -15.20 32.21 5.62
C ALA A 282 -16.67 32.56 5.92
N ASP A 283 -17.49 31.57 6.30
CA ASP A 283 -18.89 31.73 6.68
C ASP A 283 -19.11 32.71 7.85
N LEU A 284 -18.13 32.87 8.73
CA LEU A 284 -18.19 33.78 9.87
C LEU A 284 -17.90 35.24 9.49
N ILE A 285 -17.37 35.48 8.29
CA ILE A 285 -16.95 36.80 7.81
C ILE A 285 -17.99 37.36 6.82
N PRO A 286 -18.41 38.62 6.98
CA PRO A 286 -19.26 39.30 5.99
C PRO A 286 -18.62 39.29 4.60
N GLU A 287 -19.40 39.02 3.56
CA GLU A 287 -18.92 38.83 2.19
C GLU A 287 -18.14 40.05 1.64
N GLU A 288 -18.53 41.25 2.06
CA GLU A 288 -17.87 42.52 1.74
C GLU A 288 -16.43 42.60 2.25
N LEU A 289 -16.10 41.92 3.35
CA LEU A 289 -14.77 41.93 3.98
C LEU A 289 -13.90 40.74 3.56
N ARG A 290 -14.51 39.67 3.04
CA ARG A 290 -13.78 38.45 2.64
C ARG A 290 -12.74 38.73 1.57
N ALA A 291 -13.11 39.50 0.55
CA ALA A 291 -12.23 39.81 -0.57
C ALA A 291 -10.96 40.55 -0.11
N ASP A 292 -11.13 41.56 0.75
CA ASP A 292 -10.02 42.37 1.26
C ASP A 292 -9.09 41.54 2.16
N MET A 293 -9.64 40.72 3.05
CA MET A 293 -8.83 39.85 3.94
C MET A 293 -8.07 38.78 3.16
N VAL A 294 -8.66 38.21 2.11
CA VAL A 294 -7.99 37.23 1.25
C VAL A 294 -6.88 37.90 0.44
N GLU A 295 -7.09 39.13 -0.03
CA GLU A 295 -6.07 39.88 -0.76
C GLU A 295 -4.90 40.29 0.16
N GLU A 296 -5.21 40.70 1.40
CA GLU A 296 -4.19 40.96 2.42
C GLU A 296 -3.37 39.70 2.72
N LEU A 297 -4.03 38.55 2.87
CA LEU A 297 -3.36 37.26 3.04
C LEU A 297 -2.47 36.93 1.84
N ARG A 298 -2.96 37.08 0.60
CA ARG A 298 -2.17 36.86 -0.62
C ARG A 298 -0.95 37.76 -0.68
N SER A 299 -1.12 39.04 -0.38
CA SER A 299 -0.04 40.02 -0.32
C SER A 299 1.01 39.65 0.74
N ALA A 300 0.56 39.25 1.93
CA ALA A 300 1.43 38.86 3.04
C ALA A 300 2.17 37.54 2.82
N LEU A 301 1.63 36.64 1.98
CA LEU A 301 2.26 35.39 1.57
C LEU A 301 3.25 35.58 0.40
N GLY A 302 3.10 36.67 -0.37
CA GLY A 302 4.00 37.07 -1.46
C GLY A 302 4.09 36.06 -2.61
N SER A 303 5.19 36.11 -3.36
CA SER A 303 5.52 35.20 -4.48
C SER A 303 5.96 33.79 -4.04
N THR A 304 5.80 33.46 -2.76
CA THR A 304 6.12 32.14 -2.18
C THR A 304 5.04 31.09 -2.45
N MET A 305 4.00 31.45 -3.21
CA MET A 305 2.90 30.54 -3.56
C MET A 305 3.22 29.73 -4.82
N GLU A 306 3.72 28.52 -4.63
CA GLU A 306 3.36 27.39 -5.52
C GLU A 306 2.02 26.76 -5.10
N ALA A 307 1.44 27.21 -3.97
CA ALA A 307 0.24 26.64 -3.38
C ALA A 307 -1.06 27.23 -3.96
N THR A 308 -2.01 26.38 -4.30
CA THR A 308 -3.37 26.79 -4.70
C THR A 308 -4.13 27.29 -3.47
N VAL A 309 -4.79 28.45 -3.56
CA VAL A 309 -5.63 29.00 -2.46
C VAL A 309 -7.10 28.73 -2.74
N VAL A 310 -7.77 28.08 -1.79
CA VAL A 310 -9.21 27.86 -1.83
C VAL A 310 -9.82 28.49 -0.58
N LEU A 311 -10.79 29.39 -0.79
CA LEU A 311 -11.59 29.97 0.28
C LEU A 311 -12.82 29.09 0.50
N GLY A 312 -13.20 28.87 1.76
CA GLY A 312 -14.42 28.16 2.05
C GLY A 312 -14.72 27.99 3.53
N SER A 313 -15.55 26.99 3.83
CA SER A 313 -15.94 26.65 5.18
C SER A 313 -16.16 25.15 5.32
N SER A 314 -15.40 24.53 6.23
CA SER A 314 -15.61 23.14 6.62
C SER A 314 -16.98 22.90 7.24
N ALA A 315 -17.60 23.93 7.85
CA ALA A 315 -18.89 23.79 8.52
C ALA A 315 -20.06 23.76 7.51
N THR A 316 -19.95 24.50 6.41
CA THR A 316 -20.97 24.52 5.33
C THR A 316 -20.66 23.54 4.21
N GLY A 317 -19.41 23.11 4.08
CA GLY A 317 -18.90 22.32 2.96
C GLY A 317 -18.44 23.14 1.76
N GLU A 318 -18.54 24.47 1.81
CA GLU A 318 -18.05 25.37 0.77
C GLU A 318 -16.54 25.21 0.58
N GLY A 319 -16.09 25.07 -0.67
CA GLY A 319 -14.67 24.94 -1.03
C GLY A 319 -14.02 23.58 -0.70
N VAL A 320 -14.64 22.73 0.12
CA VAL A 320 -14.07 21.42 0.51
C VAL A 320 -13.86 20.53 -0.72
N ARG A 321 -14.85 20.45 -1.62
CA ARG A 321 -14.74 19.67 -2.85
C ARG A 321 -13.66 20.21 -3.79
N ASP A 322 -13.53 21.53 -3.88
CA ASP A 322 -12.54 22.18 -4.75
C ASP A 322 -11.11 21.88 -4.29
N VAL A 323 -10.88 21.85 -2.97
CA VAL A 323 -9.59 21.40 -2.40
C VAL A 323 -9.30 19.96 -2.80
N LEU A 324 -10.26 19.04 -2.64
CA LEU A 324 -10.06 17.63 -2.97
C LEU A 324 -9.78 17.41 -4.47
N GLU A 325 -10.52 18.09 -5.35
CA GLU A 325 -10.31 18.02 -6.80
C GLU A 325 -8.95 18.63 -7.19
N ALA A 326 -8.47 19.65 -6.46
CA ALA A 326 -7.14 20.23 -6.67
C ALA A 326 -6.00 19.34 -6.13
N CYS A 327 -6.25 18.50 -5.11
CA CYS A 327 -5.28 17.51 -4.64
C CYS A 327 -5.01 16.41 -5.68
N TRP A 328 -6.05 15.96 -6.39
CA TRP A 328 -5.96 14.85 -7.35
C TRP A 328 -4.84 14.98 -8.40
N PRO A 329 -4.72 16.08 -9.17
CA PRO A 329 -3.66 16.22 -10.17
C PRO A 329 -2.26 16.37 -9.55
N LEU A 330 -2.15 16.81 -8.29
CA LEU A 330 -0.87 16.89 -7.59
C LEU A 330 -0.37 15.48 -7.22
N LEU A 331 -1.28 14.57 -6.89
CA LEU A 331 -0.96 13.16 -6.67
C LEU A 331 -0.52 12.47 -7.97
N GLU A 332 -1.25 12.63 -9.07
CA GLU A 332 -0.88 12.00 -10.35
C GLU A 332 0.51 12.43 -10.87
N ARG A 333 0.94 13.66 -10.56
CA ARG A 333 2.25 14.21 -10.97
C ARG A 333 3.42 13.72 -10.12
N GLN A 334 3.14 13.15 -8.96
CA GLN A 334 4.14 12.58 -8.07
C GLN A 334 3.93 11.07 -8.00
N PRO A 335 4.46 10.26 -8.94
CA PRO A 335 4.56 8.83 -8.69
C PRO A 335 5.29 8.61 -7.36
N ASP A 336 4.87 7.61 -6.59
CA ASP A 336 5.49 7.27 -5.31
C ASP A 336 7.00 7.17 -5.50
N GLN A 337 7.74 8.15 -4.96
CA GLN A 337 9.19 8.04 -4.87
C GLN A 337 9.47 7.09 -3.70
N GLY A 338 9.38 5.80 -3.99
CA GLY A 338 9.88 4.75 -3.12
C GLY A 338 11.32 5.07 -2.74
N TRP A 339 11.61 5.01 -1.45
CA TRP A 339 12.92 5.30 -0.91
C TRP A 339 13.97 4.40 -1.56
N SER A 340 14.88 4.98 -2.34
CA SER A 340 16.12 4.31 -2.73
C SER A 340 17.03 4.27 -1.51
N VAL A 341 17.11 3.12 -0.85
CA VAL A 341 18.16 2.88 0.13
C VAL A 341 19.49 2.89 -0.64
N ASN A 342 20.29 3.94 -0.44
CA ASN A 342 21.65 3.97 -0.95
C ASN A 342 22.39 2.75 -0.39
N PRO A 343 23.03 1.93 -1.24
CA PRO A 343 23.90 0.87 -0.76
C PRO A 343 25.21 1.49 -0.28
N GLU A 344 25.37 1.61 1.03
CA GLU A 344 26.68 1.55 1.68
C GLU A 344 26.78 0.28 2.51
#